data_AF-A0A328BR45-F1
#
_entry.id   AF-A0A328BR45-F1
#
_cell.length_a   1.000
_cell.length_b   1.000
_cell.length_c   1.000
_cell.angle_alpha   90.00
_cell.angle_beta   90.00
_cell.angle_gamma   90.00
#
_symmetry.space_group_name_H-M   'P 1'
#
loop_
_entity.id
_entity.type
_entity.pdbx_description
1 polymer ?
#
loop_
_entity_poly.entity_id
_entity_poly.type
_entity_poly.pdbx_seq_one_letter_code
_entity_poly.pdbx_strand_id
1 'polypeptide(L)'
;MASRFQPRRRPDRFSPARFAPRPAKAPPAKVQPSRPALPPAAVVDAILRYHDVSVDQGGERTLLRLSDRRLREPEVAAALGAEGQRAARVAILWNERESEIIRVLESFEDRAAA
;
A
#
# COMPACT_ATOMS: atom_id res chain seq x y z
N MET A 1 -67.38 1.95 61.11
CA MET A 1 -67.22 0.67 60.37
C MET A 1 -67.02 0.98 58.90
N ALA A 2 -65.92 0.48 58.32
CA ALA A 2 -65.44 0.81 56.99
C ALA A 2 -65.94 -0.20 55.95
N SER A 3 -66.33 0.25 54.76
CA SER A 3 -66.13 -0.46 53.48
C SER A 3 -66.61 0.41 52.32
N ARG A 4 -65.69 0.93 51.50
CA ARG A 4 -66.03 1.44 50.16
C ARG A 4 -64.98 0.99 49.15
N PHE A 5 -65.33 -0.11 48.49
CA PHE A 5 -65.05 -0.49 47.11
C PHE A 5 -63.85 0.18 46.41
N GLN A 6 -62.78 -0.58 46.15
CA GLN A 6 -61.76 -0.24 45.16
C GLN A 6 -62.00 -1.03 43.86
N PRO A 7 -61.99 -0.40 42.67
CA PRO A 7 -62.10 -1.10 41.41
C PRO A 7 -60.79 -1.83 41.05
N ARG A 8 -60.91 -3.09 40.63
CA ARG A 8 -59.80 -3.92 40.14
C ARG A 8 -59.25 -3.37 38.83
N ARG A 9 -58.09 -2.71 38.85
CA ARG A 9 -57.21 -2.60 37.67
C ARG A 9 -56.37 -3.87 37.59
N ARG A 10 -56.60 -4.72 36.57
CA ARG A 10 -55.61 -5.73 36.16
C ARG A 10 -54.84 -5.17 34.96
N PRO A 11 -53.50 -5.17 35.00
CA PRO A 11 -52.69 -4.70 33.89
C PRO A 11 -52.62 -5.77 32.80
N ASP A 12 -52.83 -5.35 31.56
CA ASP A 12 -52.48 -6.10 30.36
C ASP A 12 -50.96 -6.31 30.38
N ARG A 13 -50.53 -7.55 30.60
CA ARG A 13 -49.11 -7.88 30.73
C ARG A 13 -48.57 -8.20 29.35
N PHE A 14 -48.06 -7.18 28.66
CA PHE A 14 -47.21 -7.38 27.48
C PHE A 14 -46.00 -8.21 27.90
N SER A 15 -45.85 -9.42 27.35
CA SER A 15 -44.69 -10.29 27.62
C SER A 15 -43.57 -10.00 26.61
N PRO A 16 -42.42 -9.44 27.02
CA PRO A 16 -41.33 -9.08 26.10
C PRO A 16 -40.44 -10.28 25.68
N ALA A 17 -40.75 -11.50 26.12
CA ALA A 17 -39.85 -12.66 26.03
C ALA A 17 -39.69 -13.29 24.62
N ARG A 18 -40.20 -12.67 23.55
CA ARG A 18 -40.08 -13.20 22.17
C ARG A 18 -39.06 -12.51 21.27
N PHE A 19 -38.36 -11.50 21.78
CA PHE A 19 -37.31 -10.79 21.05
C PHE A 19 -35.93 -11.06 21.65
N ALA A 20 -35.45 -12.29 21.53
CA ALA A 20 -34.02 -12.55 21.69
C ALA A 20 -33.35 -12.36 20.32
N PRO A 21 -32.52 -11.33 20.10
CA PRO A 21 -31.83 -11.16 18.84
C PRO A 21 -30.87 -12.33 18.63
N ARG A 22 -31.00 -13.01 17.48
CA ARG A 22 -30.08 -14.06 17.06
C ARG A 22 -28.66 -13.49 17.01
N PRO A 23 -27.64 -14.11 17.63
CA PRO A 23 -26.28 -13.60 17.55
C PRO A 23 -25.84 -13.64 16.07
N ALA A 24 -25.63 -12.46 15.50
CA ALA A 24 -25.16 -12.33 14.13
C ALA A 24 -23.74 -12.90 14.05
N LYS A 25 -23.55 -13.93 13.21
CA LYS A 25 -22.23 -14.48 12.90
C LYS A 25 -21.39 -13.34 12.34
N ALA A 26 -20.27 -13.01 12.99
CA ALA A 26 -19.40 -11.94 12.54
C ALA A 26 -19.00 -12.19 11.07
N PRO A 27 -19.08 -11.17 10.20
CA PRO A 27 -18.65 -11.33 8.81
C PRO A 27 -17.16 -11.73 8.81
N PRO A 28 -16.74 -12.63 7.90
CA PRO A 28 -15.33 -12.98 7.79
C PRO A 28 -14.51 -11.70 7.57
N ALA A 29 -13.42 -11.55 8.32
CA ALA A 29 -12.53 -10.42 8.19
C ALA A 29 -12.12 -10.30 6.72
N LYS A 30 -12.37 -9.13 6.12
CA LYS A 30 -11.93 -8.85 4.75
C LYS A 30 -10.41 -8.96 4.76
N VAL A 31 -9.87 -9.94 4.04
CA VAL A 31 -8.42 -10.06 3.83
C VAL A 31 -8.00 -8.81 3.08
N GLN A 32 -7.39 -7.85 3.77
CA GLN A 32 -6.85 -6.66 3.13
C GLN A 32 -5.70 -7.14 2.23
N PRO A 33 -5.69 -6.78 0.93
CA PRO A 33 -4.54 -7.10 0.09
C PRO A 33 -3.30 -6.43 0.70
N SER A 34 -2.25 -7.20 0.93
CA SER A 34 -0.97 -6.69 1.40
C SER A 34 -0.46 -5.69 0.36
N ARG A 35 -0.34 -4.42 0.73
CA ARG A 35 0.27 -3.41 -0.14
C ARG A 35 1.74 -3.82 -0.35
N PRO A 36 2.23 -3.85 -1.60
CA PRO A 36 3.64 -4.15 -1.85
C PRO A 36 4.52 -3.15 -1.09
N ALA A 37 5.59 -3.67 -0.49
CA ALA A 37 6.54 -2.84 0.24
C ALA A 37 7.23 -1.90 -0.74
N LEU A 38 7.25 -0.60 -0.43
CA LEU A 38 8.01 0.36 -1.22
C LEU A 38 9.51 0.01 -1.19
N PRO A 39 10.27 0.35 -2.24
CA PRO A 39 11.72 0.23 -2.19
C PRO A 39 12.29 1.10 -1.08
N PRO A 40 13.43 0.69 -0.48
CA PRO A 40 14.11 1.48 0.53
C PRO A 40 14.53 2.83 -0.04
N ALA A 41 14.50 3.88 0.79
CA ALA A 41 14.87 5.23 0.37
C ALA A 41 16.29 5.29 -0.22
N ALA A 42 17.22 4.48 0.29
CA ALA A 42 18.58 4.38 -0.23
C ALA A 42 18.64 3.94 -1.71
N VAL A 43 17.73 3.06 -2.15
CA VAL A 43 17.66 2.63 -3.55
C VAL A 43 17.19 3.77 -4.44
N VAL A 44 16.16 4.49 -4.00
CA VAL A 44 15.61 5.64 -4.75
C VAL A 44 16.66 6.74 -4.87
N ASP A 45 17.31 7.09 -3.77
CA ASP A 45 18.37 8.10 -3.73
C ASP A 45 19.57 7.70 -4.61
N ALA A 46 19.98 6.43 -4.56
CA ALA A 46 21.06 5.93 -5.40
C ALA A 46 20.73 5.99 -6.90
N ILE A 47 19.50 5.67 -7.31
CA ILE A 47 19.09 5.80 -8.71
C ILE A 47 19.10 7.27 -9.14
N LEU A 48 18.51 8.17 -8.34
CA LEU A 48 18.49 9.59 -8.69
C LEU A 48 19.91 10.17 -8.84
N ARG A 49 20.84 9.76 -7.98
CA ARG A 49 22.23 10.27 -7.99
C ARG A 49 23.14 9.61 -9.01
N TYR A 50 22.99 8.31 -9.22
CA TYR A 50 23.99 7.50 -9.93
C TYR A 50 23.47 6.81 -11.18
N HIS A 51 22.21 7.03 -11.60
CA HIS A 51 21.68 6.45 -12.82
C HIS A 51 22.60 6.75 -14.01
N ASP A 52 22.83 5.71 -14.80
CA ASP A 52 23.56 5.78 -16.06
C ASP A 52 22.67 5.40 -17.25
N VAL A 53 21.48 4.87 -16.97
CA VAL A 53 20.47 4.56 -17.98
C VAL A 53 19.30 5.51 -17.84
N SER A 54 19.03 6.22 -18.93
CA SER A 54 17.89 7.11 -19.09
C SER A 54 17.17 6.78 -20.40
N VAL A 55 15.89 6.42 -20.29
CA VAL A 55 15.06 6.07 -21.46
C VAL A 55 13.91 7.04 -21.55
N ASP A 56 13.89 7.85 -22.61
CA ASP A 56 12.77 8.75 -22.92
C ASP A 56 11.48 7.96 -23.15
N GLN A 57 10.43 8.30 -22.40
CA GLN A 57 9.10 7.72 -22.52
C GLN A 57 8.13 8.66 -23.28
N GLY A 58 8.64 9.80 -23.75
CA GLY A 58 7.87 10.87 -24.36
C GLY A 58 7.12 11.73 -23.33
N GLY A 59 6.71 12.92 -23.76
CA GLY A 59 5.90 13.83 -22.93
C GLY A 59 6.62 14.29 -21.66
N GLU A 60 7.93 14.58 -21.76
CA GLU A 60 8.78 15.06 -20.65
C GLU A 60 8.92 14.04 -19.51
N ARG A 61 8.83 12.74 -19.84
CA ARG A 61 8.97 11.65 -18.89
C ARG A 61 10.18 10.80 -19.25
N THR A 62 11.03 10.57 -18.26
CA THR A 62 12.24 9.75 -18.44
C THR A 62 12.22 8.61 -17.44
N LEU A 63 12.55 7.41 -17.91
CA LEU A 63 12.76 6.26 -17.05
C LEU A 63 14.24 6.16 -16.68
N LEU A 64 14.54 6.31 -15.39
CA LEU A 64 15.88 6.30 -14.82
C LEU A 64 16.14 4.96 -14.14
N ARG A 65 17.30 4.34 -14.40
CA ARG A 65 17.74 3.13 -13.70
C ARG A 65 19.27 3.03 -13.64
N LEU A 66 19.74 2.11 -12.80
CA LEU A 66 21.13 1.70 -12.77
C LEU A 66 21.34 0.50 -13.71
N SER A 67 22.39 0.54 -14.52
CA SER A 67 22.84 -0.64 -15.26
C SER A 67 23.57 -1.63 -14.34
N ASP A 68 23.68 -2.88 -14.80
CA ASP A 68 24.47 -3.91 -14.12
C ASP A 68 25.94 -3.51 -13.93
N ARG A 69 26.47 -2.70 -14.85
CA ARG A 69 27.83 -2.16 -14.74
C ARG A 69 27.90 -1.16 -13.60
N ARG A 70 26.97 -0.21 -13.57
CA ARG A 70 26.96 0.89 -12.59
C ARG A 70 26.77 0.39 -11.16
N LEU A 71 25.96 -0.66 -10.98
CA LEU A 71 25.76 -1.32 -9.67
C LEU A 71 27.04 -1.93 -9.06
N ARG A 72 28.05 -2.23 -9.89
CA ARG A 72 29.33 -2.81 -9.43
C ARG A 72 30.36 -1.75 -9.09
N GLU A 73 30.09 -0.48 -9.38
CA GLU A 73 31.03 0.58 -9.07
C GLU A 73 31.12 0.79 -7.56
N PRO A 74 32.33 0.99 -6.99
CA PRO A 74 32.53 1.00 -5.55
C PRO A 74 31.67 2.03 -4.81
N GLU A 75 31.48 3.21 -5.39
CA GLU A 75 30.66 4.28 -4.81
C GLU A 75 29.17 3.90 -4.73
N VAL A 76 28.65 3.26 -5.79
CA VAL A 76 27.25 2.85 -5.90
C VAL A 76 26.98 1.64 -5.02
N ALA A 77 27.89 0.67 -5.02
CA ALA A 77 27.82 -0.50 -4.15
C ALA A 77 27.86 -0.09 -2.66
N ALA A 78 28.71 0.89 -2.30
CA ALA A 78 28.77 1.42 -0.94
C ALA A 78 27.47 2.15 -0.54
N ALA A 79 26.86 2.91 -1.45
CA ALA A 79 25.60 3.61 -1.20
C ALA A 79 24.41 2.65 -1.05
N LEU A 80 24.37 1.57 -1.83
CA LEU A 80 23.28 0.60 -1.81
C LEU A 80 23.39 -0.44 -0.70
N GLY A 81 24.60 -0.81 -0.30
CA GLY A 81 24.84 -1.85 0.70
C GLY A 81 24.13 -3.17 0.35
N ALA A 82 23.30 -3.66 1.28
CA ALA A 82 22.56 -4.92 1.09
C ALA A 82 21.48 -4.85 -0.02
N GLU A 83 21.07 -3.65 -0.43
CA GLU A 83 19.97 -3.44 -1.38
C GLU A 83 20.42 -3.47 -2.85
N GLY A 84 21.69 -3.76 -3.14
CA GLY A 84 22.22 -3.76 -4.50
C GLY A 84 21.47 -4.67 -5.47
N GLN A 85 21.06 -5.86 -5.01
CA GLN A 85 20.25 -6.79 -5.84
C GLN A 85 18.84 -6.26 -6.11
N ARG A 86 18.24 -5.56 -5.14
CA ARG A 86 16.91 -4.97 -5.30
C ARG A 86 16.98 -3.80 -6.27
N ALA A 87 17.99 -2.94 -6.14
CA ALA A 87 18.22 -1.78 -7.01
C ALA A 87 18.33 -2.16 -8.50
N ALA A 88 18.88 -3.34 -8.82
CA ALA A 88 18.93 -3.85 -10.19
C ALA A 88 17.56 -4.03 -10.87
N ARG A 89 16.50 -4.15 -10.06
CA ARG A 89 15.12 -4.38 -10.53
C ARG A 89 14.22 -3.16 -10.32
N VAL A 90 14.80 -2.02 -9.96
CA VAL A 90 14.07 -0.78 -9.70
C VAL A 90 14.35 0.23 -10.80
N ALA A 91 13.29 0.86 -11.29
CA ALA A 91 13.34 2.02 -12.16
C ALA A 91 12.46 3.15 -11.62
N ILE A 92 12.86 4.38 -11.88
CA ILE A 92 12.11 5.58 -11.51
C ILE A 92 11.57 6.22 -12.77
N LEU A 93 10.25 6.43 -12.83
CA LEU A 93 9.64 7.29 -13.81
C LEU A 93 9.69 8.72 -13.29
N TRP A 94 10.44 9.56 -13.98
CA TRP A 94 10.76 10.94 -13.63
C TRP A 94 10.00 11.92 -14.54
N ASN A 95 9.52 13.02 -13.95
CA ASN A 95 8.99 14.17 -14.67
C ASN A 95 10.10 15.21 -14.83
N GLU A 96 10.56 15.42 -16.06
CA GLU A 96 11.62 16.39 -16.34
C GLU A 96 11.18 17.83 -16.10
N ARG A 97 9.91 18.15 -16.41
CA ARG A 97 9.38 19.51 -16.30
C ARG A 97 9.20 19.96 -14.86
N GLU A 98 8.69 19.07 -14.01
CA GLU A 98 8.39 19.36 -12.61
C GLU A 98 9.54 18.97 -11.68
N SER A 99 10.53 18.22 -12.17
CA SER A 99 11.60 17.63 -11.36
C SER A 99 11.06 16.76 -10.23
N GLU A 100 10.11 15.88 -10.56
CA GLU A 100 9.40 15.04 -9.60
C GLU A 100 9.41 13.55 -9.96
N ILE A 101 9.34 12.71 -8.94
CA ILE A 101 9.12 11.27 -9.11
C ILE A 101 7.63 11.06 -9.40
N ILE A 102 7.31 10.60 -10.61
CA ILE A 102 5.95 10.18 -10.97
C ILE A 102 5.66 8.82 -10.32
N ARG A 103 6.59 7.88 -10.47
CA ARG A 103 6.40 6.50 -9.99
C ARG A 103 7.72 5.77 -9.81
N VAL A 104 7.76 4.89 -8.80
CA VAL A 104 8.82 3.89 -8.66
C VAL A 104 8.28 2.53 -9.10
N LEU A 105 9.02 1.86 -9.96
CA LEU A 105 8.68 0.56 -10.54
C LEU A 105 9.64 -0.48 -9.98
N GLU A 106 9.10 -1.48 -9.28
CA GLU A 106 9.86 -2.66 -8.85
C GLU A 106 9.57 -3.85 -9.77
N SER A 107 10.53 -4.76 -9.92
CA SER A 107 10.48 -5.87 -10.89
C SER A 107 10.46 -5.38 -12.34
N PHE A 108 11.24 -4.33 -12.63
CA PHE A 108 11.43 -3.87 -14.00
C PHE A 108 12.28 -4.90 -14.75
N GLU A 109 11.66 -5.61 -15.69
CA GLU A 109 12.35 -6.41 -16.70
C GLU A 109 12.42 -5.58 -17.98
N ASP A 110 13.62 -5.42 -18.53
CA ASP A 110 13.81 -4.67 -19.76
C ASP A 110 13.22 -5.47 -20.92
N ARG A 111 12.00 -5.12 -21.35
CA ARG A 111 11.31 -5.79 -22.47
C ARG A 111 12.01 -5.57 -23.82
N ALA A 112 13.04 -4.74 -23.89
CA ALA A 112 13.79 -4.44 -25.10
C ALA A 112 14.78 -5.56 -25.54
N ALA A 113 14.84 -6.69 -24.84
CA ALA A 113 15.72 -7.83 -25.14
C ALA A 113 15.00 -9.07 -25.74
N ALA A 114 13.82 -8.90 -26.35
CA ALA A 114 13.05 -9.96 -27.01
C ALA A 114 12.86 -9.69 -28.51
#